data_AF-W9VMP5-F1
#
_entry.id   AF-W9VMP5-F1
#
_cell.length_a   1.000
_cell.length_b   1.000
_cell.length_c   1.000
_cell.angle_alpha   90.00
_cell.angle_beta   90.00
_cell.angle_gamma   90.00
#
_symmetry.space_group_name_H-M   'P 1'
#
loop_
_entity.id
_entity.type
_entity.pdbx_description
1 polymer ?
#
loop_
_entity_poly.entity_id
_entity_poly.type
_entity_poly.pdbx_seq_one_letter_code
_entity_poly.pdbx_strand_id
1 'polypeptide(L)'
;MDTLPELPLDISFDALYVTDAGTAASCLGVPGMGIISMTKMAGNASMIAGLDTHIPVVADANTGFGSPISVARTVKTNIDGNVAALPIEDQAFMKRSEHLRNKEQAREAVKALSPIP
;
A
#
# COMPACT_ATOMS: atom_id res chain seq x y z
N MET A 1 6.28 19.98 14.68
CA MET A 1 5.35 18.83 14.82
C MET A 1 4.75 18.70 13.42
N ASP A 2 5.58 18.30 12.46
CA ASP A 2 5.40 18.71 11.05
C ASP A 2 5.57 17.50 10.12
N THR A 3 4.51 16.72 9.91
CA THR A 3 4.52 15.66 8.87
C THR A 3 3.16 15.40 8.20
N LEU A 4 2.23 16.36 8.18
CA LEU A 4 1.13 16.34 7.22
C LEU A 4 1.00 17.69 6.54
N PRO A 5 0.70 17.74 5.22
CA PRO A 5 0.23 18.98 4.62
C PRO A 5 -1.02 19.40 5.40
N GLU A 6 -0.96 20.57 6.05
CA GLU A 6 -2.12 21.17 6.72
C GLU A 6 -3.17 21.48 5.64
N LEU A 7 -4.04 20.49 5.40
CA LEU A 7 -5.30 20.72 4.69
C LEU A 7 -6.07 21.80 5.46
N PRO A 8 -6.72 22.74 4.77
CA PRO A 8 -7.49 23.80 5.43
C PRO A 8 -8.41 23.19 6.50
N LEU A 9 -8.35 23.74 7.72
CA LEU A 9 -8.95 23.20 8.95
C LEU A 9 -10.46 22.86 8.88
N ASP A 10 -11.15 23.31 7.83
CA ASP A 10 -12.61 23.21 7.70
C ASP A 10 -13.08 22.14 6.68
N ILE A 11 -12.17 21.32 6.16
CA ILE A 11 -12.54 20.23 5.24
C ILE A 11 -12.50 18.90 5.99
N SER A 12 -13.67 18.43 6.43
CA SER A 12 -13.84 17.08 6.98
C SER A 12 -14.08 16.06 5.87
N PHE A 13 -13.41 14.92 5.96
CA PHE A 13 -13.62 13.77 5.06
C PHE A 13 -14.12 12.58 5.87
N ASP A 14 -15.02 11.79 5.28
CA ASP A 14 -15.57 10.59 5.93
C ASP A 14 -14.61 9.38 5.91
N ALA A 15 -13.53 9.45 5.13
CA ALA A 15 -12.53 8.40 5.02
C ALA A 15 -11.23 8.94 4.42
N LEU A 16 -10.12 8.25 4.67
CA LEU A 16 -8.81 8.55 4.08
C LEU A 16 -8.28 7.36 3.27
N TYR A 17 -7.53 7.65 2.21
CA TYR A 17 -6.81 6.64 1.42
C TYR A 17 -5.30 6.88 1.47
N VAL A 18 -4.55 5.89 1.94
CA VAL A 18 -3.07 5.92 1.97
C VAL A 18 -2.55 5.24 0.72
N THR A 19 -2.06 6.04 -0.22
CA THR A 19 -1.52 5.57 -1.49
C THR A 19 -0.09 5.02 -1.35
N ASP A 20 0.24 3.95 -2.07
CA ASP A 20 1.62 3.47 -2.18
C ASP A 20 2.53 4.51 -2.84
N ALA A 21 2.05 5.20 -3.87
CA ALA A 21 2.86 6.10 -4.68
C ALA A 21 3.20 7.36 -3.89
N GLY A 22 2.23 7.89 -3.16
CA GLY A 22 2.46 8.99 -2.22
C GLY A 22 3.38 8.57 -1.08
N THR A 23 3.20 7.38 -0.51
CA THR A 23 4.09 6.90 0.56
C THR A 23 5.52 6.69 0.03
N ALA A 24 5.69 6.13 -1.16
CA ALA A 24 6.99 5.96 -1.79
C ALA A 24 7.67 7.31 -2.06
N ALA A 25 6.93 8.29 -2.58
CA ALA A 25 7.45 9.63 -2.85
C ALA A 25 7.83 10.34 -1.54
N SER A 26 6.93 10.39 -0.56
CA SER A 26 7.10 11.16 0.67
C SER A 26 8.09 10.51 1.64
N CYS A 27 8.09 9.18 1.78
CA CYS A 27 8.94 8.49 2.75
C CYS A 27 10.29 8.04 2.19
N LEU A 28 10.41 7.87 0.87
CA LEU A 28 11.62 7.32 0.23
C LEU A 28 12.18 8.19 -0.90
N GLY A 29 11.43 9.16 -1.43
CA GLY A 29 11.85 9.94 -2.59
C GLY A 29 11.90 9.13 -3.90
N VAL A 30 11.14 8.03 -3.98
CA VAL A 30 11.14 7.13 -5.15
C VAL A 30 9.74 7.03 -5.76
N PRO A 31 9.62 6.70 -7.06
CA PRO A 31 8.32 6.48 -7.69
C PRO A 31 7.60 5.23 -7.15
N GLY A 32 6.27 5.20 -7.29
CA GLY A 32 5.40 4.05 -6.97
C GLY A 32 5.63 2.84 -7.89
N MET A 33 6.72 2.12 -7.65
CA MET A 33 7.19 0.97 -8.45
C MET A 33 7.37 -0.29 -7.60
N GLY A 34 6.56 -0.46 -6.55
CA GLY A 34 6.64 -1.64 -5.67
C GLY A 34 7.91 -1.71 -4.82
N ILE A 35 8.68 -0.62 -4.73
CA ILE A 35 9.94 -0.54 -3.98
C ILE A 35 9.69 -0.45 -2.46
N ILE A 36 8.55 0.13 -2.07
CA ILE A 36 8.23 0.32 -0.65
C ILE A 36 8.05 -1.02 0.06
N SER A 37 8.68 -1.18 1.22
CA SER A 37 8.54 -2.39 2.03
C SER A 37 7.23 -2.39 2.81
N MET A 38 6.74 -3.60 3.12
CA MET A 38 5.53 -3.80 3.91
C MET A 38 5.54 -3.01 5.23
N THR A 39 6.66 -3.07 5.97
CA THR A 39 6.79 -2.37 7.26
C THR A 39 6.67 -0.85 7.13
N LYS A 40 7.21 -0.27 6.06
CA LYS A 40 7.12 1.18 5.81
C LYS A 40 5.72 1.59 5.41
N MET A 41 5.07 0.81 4.56
CA MET A 41 3.68 1.05 4.16
C MET A 41 2.74 0.96 5.37
N ALA A 42 2.81 -0.14 6.12
CA ALA A 42 1.97 -0.36 7.30
C ALA A 42 2.25 0.66 8.42
N GLY A 43 3.52 1.05 8.62
CA GLY A 43 3.90 2.08 9.59
C GLY A 43 3.32 3.46 9.24
N ASN A 44 3.38 3.86 7.97
CA ASN A 44 2.75 5.11 7.52
C ASN A 44 1.23 5.07 7.67
N ALA A 45 0.61 3.96 7.25
CA ALA A 45 -0.84 3.78 7.35
C ALA A 45 -1.33 3.80 8.80
N SER A 46 -0.64 3.11 9.71
CA SER A 46 -1.00 3.07 11.13
C SER A 46 -0.84 4.43 11.80
N MET A 47 0.21 5.18 11.45
CA MET A 47 0.37 6.55 11.94
C MET A 47 -0.80 7.44 11.52
N ILE A 48 -1.21 7.38 10.24
CA ILE A 48 -2.34 8.14 9.72
C ILE A 48 -3.66 7.71 10.37
N ALA A 49 -3.89 6.40 10.51
CA ALA A 49 -5.09 5.85 11.16
C ALA A 49 -5.17 6.14 12.66
N GLY A 50 -4.04 6.51 13.28
CA GLY A 50 -3.97 6.92 14.68
C GLY A 50 -4.28 8.40 14.92
N LEU A 51 -4.39 9.23 13.87
CA LEU A 51 -4.65 10.66 14.01
C LEU A 51 -6.08 10.94 14.46
N ASP A 52 -7.04 10.20 13.89
CA ASP A 52 -8.43 10.19 14.30
C ASP A 52 -8.99 8.77 14.08
N THR A 53 -9.32 8.09 15.18
CA THR A 53 -9.80 6.70 15.15
C THR A 53 -11.25 6.58 14.68
N HIS A 54 -11.97 7.70 14.54
CA HIS A 54 -13.33 7.73 13.99
C HIS A 54 -13.36 7.81 12.47
N ILE A 55 -12.24 8.19 11.83
CA ILE A 55 -12.13 8.28 10.37
C ILE A 55 -11.51 6.99 9.83
N PRO A 56 -12.24 6.15 9.07
CA PRO A 56 -11.70 4.93 8.51
C PRO A 56 -10.58 5.23 7.50
N VAL A 57 -9.46 4.52 7.65
CA VAL A 57 -8.33 4.58 6.74
C VAL A 57 -8.25 3.33 5.88
N VAL A 58 -8.24 3.51 4.56
CA VAL A 58 -7.96 2.47 3.58
C VAL A 58 -6.50 2.61 3.15
N ALA A 59 -5.70 1.56 3.23
CA ALA A 59 -4.27 1.63 2.89
C ALA A 59 -3.89 0.63 1.82
N ASP A 60 -3.16 1.09 0.80
CA ASP A 60 -2.63 0.26 -0.27
C ASP A 60 -1.72 -0.86 0.30
N ALA A 61 -1.93 -2.11 -0.13
CA ALA A 61 -1.10 -3.24 0.28
C ALA A 61 -0.26 -3.83 -0.85
N ASN A 62 -0.10 -3.12 -1.96
CA ASN A 62 0.52 -3.60 -3.19
C ASN A 62 -0.05 -4.99 -3.55
N THR A 63 0.81 -5.99 -3.73
CA THR A 63 0.43 -7.38 -4.00
C THR A 63 0.48 -8.26 -2.74
N GLY A 64 0.48 -7.65 -1.55
CA GLY A 64 0.63 -8.34 -0.26
C GLY A 64 2.07 -8.74 0.10
N PHE A 65 3.05 -8.14 -0.58
CA PHE A 65 4.48 -8.16 -0.24
C PHE A 65 5.14 -9.56 -0.18
N GLY A 66 4.70 -10.48 -1.03
CA GLY A 66 5.40 -11.75 -1.28
C GLY A 66 4.47 -12.96 -1.26
N SER A 67 4.82 -13.97 -0.46
CA SER A 67 4.08 -15.23 -0.38
C SER A 67 2.75 -15.08 0.39
N PRO A 68 1.88 -16.10 0.39
CA PRO A 68 0.66 -16.09 1.21
C PRO A 68 0.91 -15.81 2.71
N ILE A 69 2.07 -16.20 3.24
CA ILE A 69 2.47 -15.90 4.62
C ILE A 69 2.76 -14.40 4.77
N SER A 70 3.42 -13.77 3.79
CA SER A 70 3.59 -12.32 3.77
C SER A 70 2.26 -11.58 3.69
N VAL A 71 1.30 -12.09 2.90
CA VAL A 71 -0.06 -11.52 2.81
C VAL A 71 -0.74 -11.58 4.18
N ALA A 72 -0.75 -12.75 4.84
CA ALA A 72 -1.34 -12.90 6.16
C ALA A 72 -0.70 -11.96 7.20
N ARG A 73 0.64 -11.82 7.17
CA ARG A 73 1.36 -10.86 8.01
C ARG A 73 0.94 -9.42 7.70
N THR A 74 0.83 -9.06 6.43
CA THR A 74 0.41 -7.72 5.98
C THR A 74 -0.98 -7.37 6.49
N VAL A 75 -1.94 -8.30 6.32
CA VAL A 75 -3.31 -8.13 6.81
C VAL A 75 -3.29 -7.92 8.32
N LYS A 76 -2.62 -8.81 9.07
CA LYS A 76 -2.57 -8.71 10.53
C LYS A 76 -1.92 -7.41 11.01
N THR A 77 -0.78 -7.02 10.45
CA THR A 77 -0.08 -5.79 10.84
C THR A 77 -0.92 -4.54 10.59
N ASN A 78 -1.70 -4.49 9.51
CA ASN A 78 -2.58 -3.36 9.23
C ASN A 78 -3.82 -3.34 10.13
N ILE A 79 -4.43 -4.50 10.43
CA ILE A 79 -5.52 -4.59 11.41
C ILE A 79 -5.04 -4.11 12.78
N ASP A 80 -3.88 -4.60 13.23
CA ASP A 80 -3.28 -4.20 14.52
C ASP A 80 -2.94 -2.69 14.52
N GLY A 81 -2.78 -2.08 13.34
CA GLY A 81 -2.52 -0.65 13.13
C GLY A 81 -3.76 0.23 12.93
N ASN A 82 -4.97 -0.29 13.18
CA ASN A 82 -6.25 0.42 13.01
C ASN A 82 -6.61 0.79 11.55
N VAL A 83 -6.03 0.10 10.57
CA VAL A 83 -6.40 0.28 9.16
C VAL A 83 -7.72 -0.45 8.88
N ALA A 84 -8.69 0.26 8.33
CA ALA A 84 -10.06 -0.24 8.12
C ALA A 84 -10.16 -1.20 6.92
N ALA A 85 -9.38 -0.97 5.86
CA ALA A 85 -9.32 -1.85 4.70
C ALA A 85 -7.98 -1.75 3.97
N LEU A 86 -7.62 -2.82 3.24
CA LEU A 86 -6.41 -2.84 2.44
C LEU A 86 -6.61 -3.60 1.11
N PRO A 87 -6.68 -2.92 -0.05
CA PRO A 87 -6.74 -3.60 -1.33
C PRO A 87 -5.42 -4.34 -1.62
N ILE A 88 -5.55 -5.56 -2.14
CA ILE A 88 -4.43 -6.38 -2.64
C ILE A 88 -4.61 -6.50 -4.16
N GLU A 89 -3.58 -6.11 -4.89
CA GLU A 89 -3.58 -6.11 -6.36
C GLU A 89 -3.27 -7.48 -6.97
N ASP A 90 -3.74 -7.67 -8.21
CA ASP A 90 -3.54 -8.87 -9.03
C ASP A 90 -2.27 -8.82 -9.91
N GLN A 91 -1.48 -7.75 -9.82
CA GLN A 91 -0.18 -7.63 -10.48
C GLN A 91 0.86 -8.64 -9.96
N ALA A 92 1.89 -8.89 -10.76
CA ALA A 92 3.06 -9.64 -10.34
C ALA A 92 3.83 -8.93 -9.22
N PHE A 93 4.71 -9.67 -8.53
CA PHE A 93 5.61 -9.08 -7.53
C PHE A 93 6.49 -7.98 -8.18
N MET A 94 6.76 -6.89 -7.44
CA MET A 94 7.26 -5.62 -8.00
C MET A 94 6.24 -4.92 -8.91
N LYS A 95 5.02 -4.70 -8.38
CA LYS A 95 3.93 -4.01 -9.08
C LYS A 95 4.31 -2.60 -9.51
N ARG A 96 3.65 -2.09 -10.54
CA ARG A 96 3.77 -0.69 -10.97
C ARG A 96 2.50 0.05 -10.59
N SER A 97 2.63 1.36 -10.31
CA SER A 97 1.46 2.22 -10.12
C SER A 97 0.44 2.03 -11.24
N GLU A 98 -0.85 2.05 -10.88
CA GLU A 98 -1.97 1.87 -11.81
C GLU A 98 -1.91 2.81 -13.03
N HIS A 99 -1.34 4.01 -12.85
CA HIS A 99 -1.19 5.04 -13.88
C HIS A 99 -0.03 4.78 -14.87
N LEU A 100 0.78 3.74 -14.65
CA LEU A 100 1.91 3.39 -15.50
C LEU A 100 1.56 2.27 -16.49
N ARG A 101 2.20 2.31 -17.66
CA ARG A 101 2.10 1.28 -18.70
C ARG A 101 3.00 0.08 -18.38
N ASN A 102 2.77 -1.02 -19.10
CA ASN A 102 3.55 -2.26 -19.05
C ASN A 102 3.51 -2.91 -17.64
N LYS A 103 2.30 -3.09 -17.11
CA LYS A 103 2.02 -3.85 -15.90
C LYS A 103 2.02 -5.34 -16.23
N GLU A 104 2.64 -6.15 -15.39
CA GLU A 104 2.62 -7.61 -15.50
C GLU A 104 1.61 -8.17 -14.52
N GLN A 105 0.74 -9.04 -15.00
CA GLN A 105 -0.30 -9.68 -14.19
C GLN A 105 0.24 -10.95 -13.54
N ALA A 106 -0.15 -11.23 -12.29
CA ALA A 106 0.35 -12.39 -11.55
C ALA A 106 0.13 -13.71 -12.31
N ARG A 107 -1.02 -13.84 -12.98
CA ARG A 107 -1.34 -15.02 -13.81
C ARG A 107 -0.36 -15.22 -14.96
N GLU A 108 0.08 -14.14 -15.60
CA GLU A 108 1.01 -14.22 -16.72
C GLU A 108 2.44 -14.51 -16.23
N ALA A 109 2.86 -13.91 -15.11
CA ALA A 109 4.15 -14.23 -14.49
C ALA A 109 4.25 -15.71 -14.08
N VAL A 110 3.18 -16.28 -13.51
CA VAL A 110 3.12 -17.71 -13.16
C VAL A 110 3.23 -18.61 -14.39
N LYS A 111 2.59 -18.24 -15.51
CA LYS A 111 2.75 -18.98 -16.78
C LYS A 111 4.17 -18.88 -17.33
N ALA A 112 4.80 -17.71 -17.26
CA ALA A 112 6.18 -17.52 -17.73
C ALA A 112 7.21 -18.35 -16.94
N LEU A 113 6.89 -18.73 -15.70
CA LEU A 113 7.70 -19.60 -14.85
C LEU A 113 7.43 -21.10 -15.07
N SER A 114 6.38 -21.47 -15.83
CA SER A 114 6.17 -22.87 -16.22
C SER A 114 7.26 -23.30 -17.21
N PRO A 115 7.76 -24.54 -17.13
CA PRO A 115 9.16 -24.86 -17.32
C PRO A 115 9.70 -24.44 -18.69
N ILE A 116 10.81 -23.69 -18.65
CA ILE A 116 11.83 -23.77 -19.69
C ILE A 116 12.21 -25.26 -19.78
N PRO A 117 12.15 -25.88 -20.97
CA PRO A 117 12.45 -27.30 -21.14
C PRO A 117 13.83 -27.69 -20.58
#